data_AF-A0A8B7T8B9-F1
#
_entry.id   AF-A0A8B7T8B9-F1
#
_cell.length_a   1.000
_cell.length_b   1.000
_cell.length_c   1.000
_cell.angle_alpha   90.00
_cell.angle_beta   90.00
_cell.angle_gamma   90.00
#
_symmetry.space_group_name_H-M   'P 1'
#
loop_
_entity.id
_entity.type
_entity.pdbx_description
1 polymer ?
#
loop_
_entity_poly.entity_id
_entity_poly.type
_entity_poly.pdbx_seq_one_letter_code
_entity_poly.pdbx_strand_id
1 'polypeptide(L)'
;MEPEEGTPLWRLQKLPAELGLQLLHKTIDGICGRTYPLYQDYQSVWDSTEWTHVLEDITRFFKAVVGKNLSDEEISQQLNRLNSFHQEAIMKCLKSRKDEIKKVLLEEIVDISSAQLQDFDWQLKVRIYLFMIMYVFISVFE
;
A
#
# COMPACT_ATOMS: atom_id res chain seq x y z
N MET A 1 -1.42 30.53 11.72
CA MET A 1 -1.40 29.88 10.39
C MET A 1 -1.57 28.40 10.66
N GLU A 2 -2.81 27.94 10.66
CA GLU A 2 -3.16 26.51 10.84
C GLU A 2 -2.60 25.75 9.63
N PRO A 3 -1.80 24.68 9.79
CA PRO A 3 -1.36 23.90 8.65
C PRO A 3 -2.54 23.06 8.16
N GLU A 4 -2.99 23.38 6.95
CA GLU A 4 -4.13 22.74 6.31
C GLU A 4 -3.95 21.22 6.21
N GLU A 5 -4.83 20.49 6.91
CA GLU A 5 -4.90 19.02 6.99
C GLU A 5 -5.17 18.32 5.65
N GLY A 6 -5.27 19.06 4.54
CA GLY A 6 -5.69 18.55 3.23
C GLY A 6 -4.57 18.12 2.28
N THR A 7 -3.29 18.25 2.64
CA THR A 7 -2.18 17.93 1.72
C THR A 7 -1.57 16.56 2.04
N PRO A 8 -1.44 15.64 1.08
CA PRO A 8 -0.72 14.39 1.31
C PRO A 8 0.69 14.68 1.86
N LEU A 9 1.08 13.96 2.91
CA LEU A 9 2.45 13.96 3.47
C LEU A 9 2.93 15.24 4.17
N TRP A 10 2.06 16.24 4.42
CA TRP A 10 2.48 17.51 5.06
C TRP A 10 3.20 17.30 6.41
N ARG A 11 2.81 16.25 7.14
CA ARG A 11 3.38 15.91 8.45
C ARG A 11 4.87 15.61 8.38
N LEU A 12 5.41 15.18 7.24
CA LEU A 12 6.86 14.96 7.04
C LEU A 12 7.68 16.22 7.35
N GLN A 13 7.10 17.42 7.17
CA GLN A 13 7.79 18.67 7.47
C GLN A 13 8.14 18.85 8.95
N LYS A 14 7.50 18.09 9.86
CA LYS A 14 7.86 18.08 11.29
C LYS A 14 9.21 17.38 11.54
N LEU A 15 9.71 16.58 10.59
CA LEU A 15 10.98 15.87 10.74
C LEU A 15 12.17 16.64 10.17
N PRO A 16 13.37 16.48 10.78
CA PRO A 16 14.59 16.87 10.13
C PRO A 16 14.87 15.96 8.94
N ALA A 17 15.66 16.49 8.02
CA ALA A 17 15.99 15.89 6.75
C ALA A 17 16.40 14.40 6.82
N GLU A 18 17.33 14.08 7.71
CA GLU A 18 17.91 12.75 7.85
C GLU A 18 16.89 11.72 8.33
N LEU A 19 16.08 12.08 9.33
CA LEU A 19 15.03 11.21 9.85
C LEU A 19 13.87 11.04 8.86
N GLY A 20 13.53 12.09 8.11
CA GLY A 20 12.55 12.02 7.04
C GLY A 20 12.93 10.99 5.97
N LEU A 21 14.19 11.00 5.52
CA LEU A 21 14.68 10.03 4.54
C LEU A 21 14.67 8.59 5.10
N GLN A 22 15.10 8.39 6.35
CA GLN A 22 15.06 7.08 6.99
C GLN A 22 13.63 6.54 7.13
N LEU A 23 12.69 7.40 7.50
CA LEU A 23 11.27 7.05 7.59
C LEU A 23 10.71 6.60 6.24
N LEU A 24 11.04 7.32 5.16
CA LEU A 24 10.61 6.98 3.80
C LEU A 24 11.15 5.61 3.39
N HIS A 25 12.45 5.35 3.61
CA HIS A 25 13.05 4.05 3.30
C HIS A 25 12.44 2.90 4.10
N LYS A 26 12.30 3.05 5.44
CA LYS A 26 11.68 2.02 6.28
C LYS A 26 10.21 1.78 5.89
N THR A 27 9.48 2.83 5.51
CA THR A 27 8.09 2.66 5.05
C THR A 27 8.03 1.88 3.74
N ILE A 28 8.93 2.18 2.79
CA ILE A 28 9.03 1.41 1.54
C ILE A 28 9.43 -0.04 1.82
N ASP A 29 10.37 -0.26 2.75
CA ASP A 29 10.73 -1.61 3.18
C ASP A 29 9.49 -2.35 3.72
N GLY A 30 8.68 -1.70 4.55
CA GLY A 30 7.38 -2.22 5.00
C GLY A 30 6.42 -2.56 3.85
N ILE A 31 6.25 -1.66 2.89
CA ILE A 31 5.43 -1.90 1.67
C ILE A 31 5.93 -3.13 0.93
N CYS A 32 7.26 -3.32 0.85
CA CYS A 32 7.89 -4.45 0.18
C CYS A 32 7.93 -5.73 1.03
N GLY A 33 7.10 -5.83 2.08
CA GLY A 33 6.97 -7.03 2.91
C GLY A 33 8.07 -7.20 3.98
N ARG A 34 8.88 -6.15 4.22
CA ARG A 34 9.90 -6.12 5.28
C ARG A 34 9.37 -5.37 6.50
N THR A 35 10.27 -4.95 7.39
CA THR A 35 9.90 -4.32 8.66
C THR A 35 9.46 -2.86 8.48
N TYR A 36 8.25 -2.55 8.93
CA TYR A 36 7.76 -1.17 9.05
C TYR A 36 8.52 -0.37 10.13
N PRO A 37 8.59 0.97 10.02
CA PRO A 37 9.17 1.81 11.06
C PRO A 37 8.43 1.66 12.40
N LEU A 38 9.17 1.71 13.50
CA LEU A 38 8.64 1.58 14.84
C LEU A 38 8.26 2.95 15.40
N TYR A 39 7.10 3.05 16.05
CA TYR A 39 6.64 4.29 16.69
C TYR A 39 7.65 4.84 17.71
N GLN A 40 8.36 3.96 18.43
CA GLN A 40 9.34 4.34 19.46
C GLN A 40 10.46 5.26 18.92
N ASP A 41 10.82 5.11 17.65
CA ASP A 41 11.84 5.95 17.00
C ASP A 41 11.35 7.39 16.76
N TYR A 42 10.04 7.63 16.77
CA TYR A 42 9.39 8.90 16.36
C TYR A 42 8.43 9.50 17.39
N GLN A 43 8.32 8.89 18.57
CA GLN A 43 7.41 9.31 19.66
C GLN A 43 7.65 10.74 20.18
N SER A 44 8.81 11.33 19.89
CA SER A 44 9.13 12.72 20.25
C SER A 44 8.53 13.76 19.29
N VAL A 45 8.06 13.32 18.11
CA VAL A 45 7.58 14.19 17.02
C VAL A 45 6.07 14.07 16.83
N TRP A 46 5.55 12.85 16.97
CA TRP A 46 4.13 12.54 16.79
C TRP A 46 3.63 11.70 17.96
N ASP A 47 2.35 11.87 18.32
CA ASP A 47 1.64 10.91 19.14
C ASP A 47 1.28 9.64 18.34
N SER A 48 0.77 8.61 19.02
CA SER A 48 0.45 7.31 18.40
C SER A 48 -0.61 7.39 17.30
N THR A 49 -1.56 8.32 17.43
CA THR A 49 -2.66 8.49 16.47
C THR A 49 -2.15 9.22 15.25
N GLU A 50 -1.47 10.35 15.44
CA GLU A 50 -0.79 11.08 14.37
C GLU A 50 0.18 10.18 13.60
N TRP A 51 0.97 9.37 14.29
CA TRP A 51 1.91 8.42 13.70
C TRP A 51 1.24 7.43 12.75
N THR A 52 0.10 6.88 13.16
CA THR A 52 -0.66 5.93 12.33
C THR A 52 -1.08 6.61 11.02
N HIS A 53 -1.61 7.84 11.10
CA HIS A 53 -1.96 8.62 9.92
C HIS A 53 -0.75 8.95 9.04
N VAL A 54 0.40 9.27 9.64
CA VAL A 54 1.65 9.52 8.89
C VAL A 54 2.04 8.29 8.06
N LEU A 55 2.07 7.11 8.69
CA LEU A 55 2.43 5.88 7.99
C LEU A 55 1.42 5.50 6.90
N GLU A 56 0.13 5.66 7.18
CA GLU A 56 -0.92 5.44 6.20
C GLU A 56 -0.79 6.37 5.00
N ASP A 57 -0.57 7.67 5.23
CA ASP A 57 -0.46 8.66 4.16
C ASP A 57 0.76 8.40 3.28
N ILE A 58 1.91 8.09 3.88
CA ILE A 58 3.14 7.72 3.14
C ILE A 58 2.89 6.44 2.33
N THR A 59 2.35 5.41 2.96
CA THR A 59 2.07 4.13 2.31
C THR A 59 1.11 4.28 1.14
N ARG A 60 0.00 4.99 1.37
CA ARG A 60 -1.04 5.26 0.37
C ARG A 60 -0.46 6.06 -0.80
N PHE A 61 0.38 7.05 -0.52
CA PHE A 61 1.04 7.85 -1.55
C PHE A 61 1.94 6.98 -2.44
N PHE A 62 2.87 6.20 -1.87
CA PHE A 62 3.78 5.36 -2.66
C PHE A 62 3.02 4.31 -3.47
N LYS A 63 2.04 3.61 -2.87
CA LYS A 63 1.21 2.65 -3.60
C LYS A 63 0.43 3.32 -4.74
N ALA A 64 -0.12 4.52 -4.53
CA ALA A 64 -0.88 5.24 -5.55
C ALA A 64 0.01 5.73 -6.71
N VAL A 65 1.17 6.33 -6.42
CA VAL A 65 2.11 6.82 -7.44
C VAL A 65 2.58 5.68 -8.33
N VAL A 66 2.99 4.55 -7.74
CA VAL A 66 3.51 3.40 -8.47
C VAL A 66 2.38 2.64 -9.17
N GLY A 67 1.26 2.39 -8.48
CA GLY A 67 0.12 1.67 -9.03
C GLY A 67 -0.55 2.38 -10.21
N LYS A 68 -0.63 3.71 -10.18
CA LYS A 68 -1.17 4.53 -11.28
C LYS A 68 -0.13 4.89 -12.35
N ASN A 69 1.14 4.56 -12.15
CA ASN A 69 2.26 4.97 -13.00
C ASN A 69 2.29 6.48 -13.28
N LEU A 70 2.11 7.31 -12.25
CA LEU A 70 2.13 8.77 -12.39
C LEU A 70 3.48 9.27 -12.95
N SER A 71 3.43 10.38 -13.69
CA SER A 71 4.64 11.04 -14.24
C SER A 71 5.39 11.84 -13.18
N ASP A 72 6.67 12.12 -13.42
CA ASP A 72 7.51 12.91 -12.52
C ASP A 72 6.92 14.32 -12.27
N GLU A 73 6.25 14.90 -13.28
CA GLU A 73 5.57 16.20 -13.19
C GLU A 73 4.33 16.13 -12.28
N GLU A 74 3.48 15.10 -12.44
CA GLU A 74 2.30 14.90 -11.60
C GLU A 74 2.68 14.67 -10.13
N ILE A 75 3.75 13.90 -9.91
CA ILE A 75 4.31 13.66 -8.57
C ILE A 75 4.82 14.98 -7.99
N SER A 76 5.58 15.76 -8.76
CA SER A 76 6.11 17.06 -8.32
C SER A 76 4.99 18.04 -7.96
N GLN A 77 3.88 18.02 -8.70
CA GLN A 77 2.69 18.82 -8.38
C GLN A 77 2.06 18.41 -7.05
N GLN A 78 1.97 17.11 -6.75
CA GLN A 78 1.45 16.66 -5.45
C GLN A 78 2.36 17.03 -4.27
N LEU A 79 3.68 17.12 -4.52
CA LEU A 79 4.66 17.43 -3.49
C LEU A 79 4.97 18.93 -3.36
N ASN A 80 4.36 19.79 -4.18
CA ASN A 80 4.67 21.23 -4.29
C ASN A 80 4.63 22.01 -2.96
N ARG A 81 3.83 21.53 -2.00
CA ARG A 81 3.63 22.10 -0.66
C ARG A 81 4.66 21.63 0.37
N LEU A 82 5.46 20.60 0.06
CA LEU A 82 6.58 20.16 0.88
C LEU A 82 7.81 21.03 0.61
N ASN A 83 8.74 21.04 1.56
CA ASN A 83 10.03 21.68 1.34
C ASN A 83 10.87 20.89 0.30
N SER A 84 11.80 21.58 -0.35
CA SER A 84 12.64 21.02 -1.43
C SER A 84 13.40 19.76 -1.00
N PHE A 85 13.85 19.72 0.27
CA PHE A 85 14.53 18.56 0.82
C PHE A 85 13.64 17.30 0.79
N HIS A 86 12.42 17.38 1.33
CA HIS A 86 11.52 16.23 1.38
C HIS A 86 11.05 15.82 -0.02
N GLN A 87 10.85 16.79 -0.92
CA GLN A 87 10.55 16.51 -2.32
C GLN A 87 11.67 15.67 -2.98
N GLU A 88 12.92 16.10 -2.83
CA GLU A 88 14.08 15.40 -3.40
C GLU A 88 14.22 13.99 -2.82
N ALA A 89 14.06 13.85 -1.49
CA ALA A 89 14.11 12.56 -0.81
C ALA A 89 13.05 11.59 -1.36
N ILE A 90 11.80 12.04 -1.51
CA ILE A 90 10.70 11.22 -2.06
C ILE A 90 11.00 10.83 -3.51
N MET A 91 11.42 11.77 -4.36
CA MET A 91 11.74 11.50 -5.76
C MET A 91 12.90 10.51 -5.90
N LYS A 92 13.92 10.61 -5.05
CA LYS A 92 15.05 9.68 -5.03
C LYS A 92 14.62 8.27 -4.59
N CYS A 93 13.78 8.17 -3.57
CA CYS A 93 13.20 6.91 -3.12
C CYS A 93 12.35 6.26 -4.23
N LEU A 94 11.50 7.03 -4.91
CA LEU A 94 10.71 6.54 -6.03
C LEU A 94 11.61 6.03 -7.17
N LYS A 95 12.58 6.82 -7.61
CA LYS A 95 13.49 6.42 -8.70
C LYS A 95 14.27 5.13 -8.42
N SER A 96 14.62 4.89 -7.16
CA SER A 96 15.41 3.71 -6.77
C SER A 96 14.57 2.48 -6.44
N ARG A 97 13.34 2.62 -5.92
CA ARG A 97 12.54 1.51 -5.39
C ARG A 97 11.22 1.27 -6.14
N LYS A 98 10.91 2.04 -7.20
CA LYS A 98 9.65 1.92 -7.96
C LYS A 98 9.38 0.51 -8.47
N ASP A 99 10.38 -0.17 -9.02
CA ASP A 99 10.20 -1.51 -9.59
C ASP A 99 9.89 -2.56 -8.51
N GLU A 100 10.49 -2.42 -7.33
CA GLU A 100 10.22 -3.32 -6.20
C GLU A 100 8.80 -3.13 -5.67
N ILE A 101 8.36 -1.87 -5.48
CA ILE A 101 6.99 -1.56 -5.09
C ILE A 101 6.01 -2.10 -6.15
N LYS A 102 6.31 -1.90 -7.44
CA LYS A 102 5.48 -2.37 -8.55
C LYS A 102 5.34 -3.89 -8.54
N LYS A 103 6.45 -4.60 -8.32
CA LYS A 103 6.45 -6.07 -8.22
C LYS A 103 5.52 -6.54 -7.11
N VAL A 104 5.66 -5.96 -5.91
CA VAL A 104 4.84 -6.35 -4.75
C VAL A 104 3.36 -6.06 -4.98
N LEU A 105 3.02 -4.90 -5.56
CA LEU A 105 1.64 -4.58 -5.92
C LEU A 105 1.06 -5.56 -6.95
N LEU A 106 1.87 -6.04 -7.90
CA LEU A 106 1.45 -7.05 -8.87
C LEU A 106 1.25 -8.41 -8.21
N GLU A 107 2.15 -8.82 -7.31
CA GLU A 107 2.02 -10.05 -6.53
C GLU A 107 0.75 -10.03 -5.66
N GLU A 108 0.45 -8.91 -4.96
CA GLU A 108 -0.80 -8.73 -4.21
C GLU A 108 -2.04 -8.97 -5.10
N ILE A 109 -2.06 -8.42 -6.33
CA ILE A 109 -3.18 -8.60 -7.27
C ILE A 109 -3.30 -10.05 -7.75
N VAL A 110 -2.17 -10.68 -8.07
CA VAL A 110 -2.12 -12.08 -8.52
C VAL A 110 -2.61 -13.01 -7.41
N ASP A 111 -2.16 -12.80 -6.17
CA ASP A 111 -2.56 -13.59 -5.02
C ASP A 111 -4.07 -13.48 -4.77
N ILE A 112 -4.63 -12.26 -4.77
CA ILE A 112 -6.07 -12.03 -4.64
C ILE A 112 -6.83 -12.75 -5.78
N SER A 113 -6.38 -12.57 -7.02
CA SER A 113 -7.04 -13.17 -8.19
C SER A 113 -7.00 -14.70 -8.14
N SER A 114 -5.88 -15.27 -7.69
CA SER A 114 -5.71 -16.72 -7.55
C SER A 114 -6.62 -17.30 -6.47
N ALA A 115 -6.75 -16.64 -5.32
CA ALA A 115 -7.64 -17.04 -4.24
C ALA A 115 -9.11 -17.00 -4.68
N GLN A 116 -9.50 -15.97 -5.43
CA GLN A 116 -10.86 -15.85 -6.00
C GLN A 116 -11.15 -16.97 -7.01
N LEU A 117 -10.20 -17.29 -7.89
CA LEU A 117 -10.36 -18.38 -8.86
C LEU A 117 -10.45 -19.75 -8.17
N GLN A 118 -9.67 -19.98 -7.11
CA GLN A 118 -9.74 -21.20 -6.32
C GLN A 118 -11.09 -21.35 -5.59
N ASP A 119 -11.61 -20.27 -5.03
CA ASP A 119 -12.93 -20.27 -4.40
C ASP A 119 -14.03 -20.57 -5.43
N PHE A 120 -13.94 -19.97 -6.63
CA PHE A 120 -14.86 -20.28 -7.72
C PHE A 120 -14.81 -21.76 -8.14
N ASP A 121 -13.61 -22.32 -8.33
CA ASP A 121 -13.42 -23.74 -8.67
C ASP A 121 -13.99 -24.66 -7.58
N TRP A 122 -13.77 -24.32 -6.32
CA TRP A 122 -14.37 -25.02 -5.18
C TRP A 122 -15.90 -24.97 -5.23
N GLN A 123 -16.49 -23.79 -5.39
CA GLN A 123 -17.95 -23.63 -5.49
C GLN A 123 -18.53 -24.42 -6.66
N LEU A 124 -17.86 -24.46 -7.81
CA LEU A 124 -18.28 -25.22 -8.98
C LEU A 124 -18.29 -26.74 -8.70
N LYS A 125 -17.21 -27.26 -8.12
CA LYS A 125 -17.11 -28.68 -7.71
C LYS A 125 -18.25 -29.06 -6.77
N VAL A 126 -18.49 -28.25 -5.73
CA VAL A 126 -19.57 -28.49 -4.75
C VAL A 126 -20.94 -28.56 -5.44
N ARG A 127 -21.24 -27.63 -6.36
CA ARG A 127 -22.53 -27.64 -7.10
C ARG A 127 -22.68 -28.89 -7.97
N ILE A 128 -21.62 -29.33 -8.64
CA ILE A 128 -21.63 -30.54 -9.47
C ILE A 128 -21.90 -31.77 -8.60
N TYR A 129 -21.22 -31.91 -7.46
CA TYR A 129 -21.45 -33.02 -6.54
C TYR A 129 -22.88 -33.02 -6.00
N LEU A 130 -23.41 -31.85 -5.62
CA LEU A 130 -24.79 -31.73 -5.14
C LEU A 130 -25.80 -32.15 -6.22
N PHE A 131 -25.59 -31.73 -7.47
CA PHE A 131 -26.44 -32.12 -8.59
C PHE A 131 -26.38 -33.63 -8.84
N MET A 132 -25.19 -34.23 -8.80
CA MET A 132 -25.02 -35.67 -8.97
C MET A 132 -25.72 -36.46 -7.85
N ILE A 133 -25.61 -36.00 -6.60
CA ILE A 133 -26.30 -36.61 -5.45
C ILE A 133 -27.82 -36.50 -5.64
N MET A 134 -28.33 -35.32 -6.02
CA MET A 134 -29.76 -35.12 -6.27
C MET A 134 -30.28 -36.02 -7.40
N TYR A 135 -29.53 -36.15 -8.49
CA TYR A 135 -29.88 -37.03 -9.60
C TYR A 135 -29.96 -38.50 -9.18
N VAL A 136 -28.96 -38.99 -8.44
CA VAL A 136 -28.97 -40.37 -7.90
C VAL A 136 -30.14 -40.58 -6.94
N PHE A 137 -30.43 -39.60 -6.07
CA PHE A 137 -31.60 -39.67 -5.18
C PHE A 137 -32.91 -39.76 -5.96
N ILE A 138 -33.10 -38.95 -6.99
CA ILE A 138 -34.31 -39.01 -7.84
C ILE A 138 -34.39 -40.38 -8.55
N SER A 139 -33.30 -40.85 -9.18
CA SER A 139 -33.31 -42.12 -9.91
C SER A 139 -33.44 -43.38 -9.04
N VAL A 140 -33.20 -43.29 -7.73
CA VAL A 140 -33.35 -44.43 -6.79
C VAL A 140 -34.73 -44.43 -6.11
N PHE A 141 -35.38 -43.27 -6.00
CA PHE A 141 -36.66 -43.12 -5.30
C PHE A 141 -37.87 -42.86 -6.22
N GLU A 142 -37.68 -42.82 -7.54
CA GLU A 142 -38.71 -43.05 -8.58
C GLU A 142 -38.69 -44.50 -9.07
#